data_AF-A0A4Q0IA30-F1
#
_entry.id   AF-A0A4Q0IA30-F1
#
_cell.length_a   1.000
_cell.length_b   1.000
_cell.length_c   1.000
_cell.angle_alpha   90.00
_cell.angle_beta   90.00
_cell.angle_gamma   90.00
#
_symmetry.space_group_name_H-M   'P 1'
#
loop_
_entity.id
_entity.type
_entity.pdbx_description
1 polymer ?
#
loop_
_entity_poly.entity_id
_entity_poly.type
_entity_poly.pdbx_seq_one_letter_code
_entity_poly.pdbx_strand_id
1 'polypeptide(L)'
;MLTLDRKGLEGIFFKQKTAYEILRDYLKWQDPRNKVFIVHRLDRDTSGLMVFAKTVEAKEKLQHNWNNMVLESKYLAVVEGRPDPSECEVRSYLAENSRYEVYSTDNP
;
A
#
# COMPACT_ATOMS: atom_id res chain seq x y z
N MET A 1 25.48 1.44 37.24
CA MET A 1 26.09 1.08 35.95
C MET A 1 26.07 -0.44 35.85
N LEU A 2 24.98 -0.99 35.31
CA LEU A 2 24.84 -2.42 35.02
C LEU A 2 24.86 -2.55 33.50
N THR A 3 25.90 -3.20 32.99
CA THR A 3 26.08 -3.45 31.56
C THR A 3 25.06 -4.50 31.14
N LEU A 4 23.96 -4.06 30.50
CA LEU A 4 23.05 -4.96 29.80
C LEU A 4 23.76 -5.46 28.54
N ASP A 5 24.01 -6.77 28.52
CA ASP A 5 24.53 -7.51 27.37
C ASP A 5 23.62 -7.29 26.15
N ARG A 6 24.23 -6.85 25.03
CA ARG A 6 23.56 -6.54 23.76
C ARG A 6 22.93 -7.76 23.08
N LYS A 7 23.12 -8.98 23.60
CA LYS A 7 22.56 -10.21 23.00
C LYS A 7 21.08 -10.48 23.28
N GLY A 8 20.44 -9.73 24.18
CA GLY A 8 19.01 -9.92 24.52
C GLY A 8 17.99 -9.21 23.63
N LEU A 9 18.42 -8.33 22.72
CA LEU A 9 17.53 -7.48 21.92
C LEU A 9 17.30 -7.96 20.48
N GLU A 10 17.98 -9.02 20.03
CA GLU A 10 17.82 -9.52 18.65
C GLU A 10 16.58 -10.41 18.44
N GLY A 11 15.83 -10.72 19.52
CA GLY A 11 14.70 -11.65 19.50
C GLY A 11 13.30 -11.03 19.34
N ILE A 12 13.17 -9.70 19.35
CA ILE A 12 11.86 -9.03 19.21
C ILE A 12 11.84 -8.22 17.92
N PHE A 13 11.93 -8.92 16.77
CA PHE A 13 11.43 -8.33 15.53
C PHE A 13 9.92 -8.21 15.70
N PHE A 14 9.44 -7.04 16.13
CA PHE A 14 8.02 -6.69 16.06
C PHE A 14 7.64 -6.74 14.57
N LYS A 15 7.09 -7.88 14.13
CA LYS A 15 6.52 -8.00 12.80
C LYS A 15 5.36 -7.01 12.74
N GLN A 16 5.56 -5.91 12.03
CA GLN A 16 4.49 -4.93 11.83
C GLN A 16 3.31 -5.64 11.16
N LYS A 17 2.14 -5.53 11.77
CA LYS A 17 0.92 -6.10 11.19
C LYS A 17 0.58 -5.31 9.92
N THR A 18 0.23 -6.03 8.88
CA THR A 18 -0.32 -5.45 7.65
C THR A 18 -1.75 -4.95 7.90
N ALA A 19 -2.21 -3.98 7.10
CA ALA A 19 -3.61 -3.55 7.11
C ALA A 19 -4.57 -4.74 6.88
N TYR A 20 -4.18 -5.70 6.04
CA TYR A 20 -4.90 -6.95 5.83
C TYR A 20 -5.03 -7.78 7.11
N GLU A 21 -3.94 -8.00 7.85
CA GLU A 21 -3.98 -8.77 9.11
C GLU A 21 -4.86 -8.08 10.15
N ILE A 22 -4.75 -6.75 10.30
CA ILE A 22 -5.59 -5.97 11.22
C ILE A 22 -7.07 -6.14 10.89
N LEU A 23 -7.45 -5.93 9.62
CA LEU A 23 -8.84 -6.01 9.19
C LEU A 23 -9.39 -7.43 9.21
N ARG A 24 -8.58 -8.43 8.83
CA ARG A 24 -8.92 -9.85 8.93
C ARG A 24 -9.20 -10.25 10.37
N ASP A 25 -8.33 -9.88 11.30
CA ASP A 25 -8.47 -10.21 12.72
C ASP A 25 -9.75 -9.56 13.27
N TYR A 26 -10.01 -8.28 12.94
CA TYR A 26 -11.25 -7.57 13.31
C TYR A 26 -12.51 -8.28 12.79
N LEU A 27 -12.54 -8.67 11.51
CA LEU A 27 -13.72 -9.31 10.91
C LEU A 27 -13.94 -10.73 11.44
N LYS A 28 -12.87 -11.48 11.73
CA LYS A 28 -12.95 -12.82 12.33
C LYS A 28 -13.39 -12.80 13.78
N TRP A 29 -13.06 -11.74 14.51
CA TRP A 29 -13.58 -11.53 15.87
C TRP A 29 -15.11 -11.37 15.86
N GLN A 30 -15.67 -10.77 14.81
CA GLN A 30 -17.13 -10.63 14.64
C GLN A 30 -17.80 -11.93 14.19
N ASP A 31 -17.25 -12.60 13.16
CA ASP A 31 -17.69 -13.93 12.71
C ASP A 31 -16.49 -14.67 12.09
N PRO A 32 -16.11 -15.85 12.60
CA PRO A 32 -14.98 -16.62 12.08
C PRO A 32 -15.07 -16.97 10.58
N ARG A 33 -16.28 -16.95 10.01
CA ARG A 33 -16.53 -17.22 8.59
C ARG A 33 -16.27 -16.02 7.69
N ASN A 34 -16.18 -14.81 8.25
CA ASN A 34 -15.93 -13.61 7.47
C ASN A 34 -14.60 -13.70 6.73
N LYS A 35 -14.61 -13.17 5.50
CA LYS A 35 -13.43 -13.06 4.65
C LYS A 35 -13.20 -11.59 4.29
N VAL A 36 -11.95 -11.27 3.99
CA VAL A 36 -11.53 -9.97 3.48
C VAL A 36 -10.61 -10.20 2.30
N PHE A 37 -10.77 -9.39 1.26
CA PHE A 37 -10.06 -9.52 0.02
C PHE A 37 -9.38 -8.19 -0.34
N ILE A 38 -8.10 -8.29 -0.70
CA ILE A 38 -7.31 -7.17 -1.19
C ILE A 38 -7.70 -6.91 -2.64
N VAL A 39 -8.03 -5.66 -2.96
CA VAL A 39 -8.42 -5.24 -4.32
C VAL A 39 -7.49 -4.19 -4.91
N HIS A 40 -6.71 -3.51 -4.07
CA HIS A 40 -5.66 -2.57 -4.47
C HIS A 40 -4.58 -2.48 -3.39
N ARG A 41 -3.51 -1.72 -3.66
CA ARG A 41 -2.41 -1.51 -2.72
C ARG A 41 -2.16 -0.03 -2.49
N LEU A 42 -1.69 0.28 -1.29
CA LEU A 42 -1.07 1.53 -0.90
C LEU A 42 0.35 1.21 -0.46
N ASP A 43 1.33 2.02 -0.84
CA ASP A 43 2.72 1.76 -0.44
C ASP A 43 2.90 1.92 1.07
N ARG A 44 3.83 1.14 1.64
CA ARG A 44 3.99 1.01 3.11
C ARG A 44 4.15 2.35 3.82
N ASP A 45 4.92 3.25 3.21
CA ASP A 45 5.29 4.54 3.81
C ASP A 45 4.36 5.67 3.30
N THR A 46 3.24 5.31 2.66
CA THR A 46 2.19 6.23 2.19
C THR A 46 0.94 6.09 3.07
N SER A 47 0.51 7.21 3.65
CA SER A 47 -0.81 7.29 4.31
C SER A 47 -1.92 7.51 3.29
N GLY A 48 -3.13 7.02 3.55
CA GLY A 48 -4.26 7.31 2.69
C GLY A 48 -5.43 6.36 2.85
N LEU A 49 -6.33 6.41 1.86
CA LEU A 49 -7.53 5.59 1.81
C LEU A 49 -7.22 4.22 1.20
N MET A 50 -7.63 3.16 1.90
CA MET A 50 -7.60 1.79 1.39
C MET A 50 -9.00 1.19 1.37
N VAL A 51 -9.25 0.35 0.37
CA VAL A 51 -10.53 -0.31 0.12
C VAL A 51 -10.26 -1.80 0.10
N PHE A 52 -11.11 -2.55 0.80
CA PHE A 52 -11.09 -4.01 0.84
C PHE A 52 -12.49 -4.52 0.50
N ALA A 53 -12.56 -5.66 -0.17
CA ALA A 53 -13.83 -6.33 -0.41
C ALA A 53 -14.14 -7.32 0.73
N LYS A 54 -15.41 -7.38 1.14
CA LYS A 54 -15.91 -8.34 2.15
C LYS A 54 -16.51 -9.61 1.53
N THR A 55 -16.78 -9.60 0.23
CA THR A 55 -17.35 -10.75 -0.50
C THR A 55 -16.56 -11.01 -1.77
N VAL A 56 -16.70 -12.22 -2.32
CA VAL A 56 -16.01 -12.61 -3.56
C VAL A 56 -16.56 -11.83 -4.74
N GLU A 57 -17.87 -11.61 -4.79
CA GLU A 57 -18.53 -10.84 -5.85
C GLU A 57 -18.06 -9.39 -5.86
N ALA A 58 -17.90 -8.77 -4.68
CA ALA A 58 -17.38 -7.41 -4.56
C ALA A 58 -15.91 -7.35 -4.98
N LYS A 59 -15.09 -8.34 -4.60
CA LYS A 59 -13.69 -8.45 -5.03
C LYS A 59 -13.61 -8.50 -6.56
N GLU A 60 -14.37 -9.39 -7.19
CA GLU A 60 -14.36 -9.58 -8.63
C GLU A 60 -14.83 -8.31 -9.36
N LYS A 61 -15.93 -7.68 -8.92
CA LYS A 61 -16.42 -6.43 -9.51
C LYS A 61 -15.40 -5.31 -9.41
N LEU A 62 -14.79 -5.13 -8.23
CA LEU A 62 -13.78 -4.08 -8.01
C LEU A 62 -12.51 -4.33 -8.80
N GLN A 63 -12.03 -5.57 -8.89
CA GLN A 63 -10.80 -5.87 -9.65
C GLN A 63 -10.99 -5.71 -11.16
N HIS A 64 -12.12 -6.17 -11.73
CA HIS A 64 -12.36 -6.06 -13.17
C HIS A 64 -12.72 -4.64 -13.62
N ASN A 65 -13.36 -3.85 -12.76
CA ASN A 65 -13.86 -2.53 -13.10
C ASN A 65 -13.18 -1.41 -12.33
N TRP A 66 -11.98 -1.64 -11.77
CA TRP A 66 -11.33 -0.70 -10.87
C TRP A 66 -11.24 0.70 -11.49
N ASN A 67 -10.72 0.79 -12.71
CA ASN A 67 -10.56 2.06 -13.43
C ASN A 67 -11.89 2.75 -13.77
N ASN A 68 -12.98 1.99 -13.86
CA ASN A 68 -14.32 2.53 -14.13
C ASN A 68 -15.06 2.92 -12.85
N MET A 69 -14.75 2.27 -11.72
CA MET A 69 -15.40 2.51 -10.42
C MET A 69 -14.64 3.55 -9.57
N VAL A 70 -13.32 3.58 -9.68
CA VAL A 70 -12.43 4.53 -9.02
C VAL A 70 -11.97 5.53 -10.07
N LEU A 71 -12.81 6.54 -10.28
CA LEU A 71 -12.62 7.57 -11.31
C LEU A 71 -11.42 8.48 -11.01
N GLU A 72 -11.14 8.72 -9.73
CA GLU A 72 -10.03 9.56 -9.30
C GLU A 72 -9.33 8.98 -8.08
N SER A 73 -8.00 9.04 -8.06
CA SER A 73 -7.16 8.79 -6.88
C SER A 73 -6.28 10.01 -6.66
N LYS A 74 -6.61 10.81 -5.64
CA LYS A 74 -5.89 12.06 -5.31
C LYS A 74 -5.01 11.84 -4.09
N TYR A 75 -3.78 12.30 -4.20
CA TYR A 75 -2.78 12.25 -3.13
C TYR A 75 -2.30 13.65 -2.81
N LEU A 76 -2.03 13.90 -1.54
CA LEU A 76 -1.29 15.08 -1.12
C LEU A 76 0.16 14.65 -0.89
N ALA A 77 1.09 15.40 -1.49
CA ALA A 77 2.52 15.13 -1.37
C ALA A 77 3.28 16.42 -1.09
N VAL A 78 4.42 16.28 -0.42
CA VAL A 78 5.44 17.33 -0.29
C VAL A 78 6.54 17.00 -1.29
N VAL A 79 6.93 17.98 -2.10
CA VAL A 79 7.96 17.84 -3.13
C VAL A 79 9.17 18.71 -2.79
N GLU A 80 10.33 18.30 -3.27
CA GLU A 80 11.54 19.12 -3.19
C GLU A 80 11.47 20.27 -4.21
N GLY A 81 11.88 21.47 -3.78
CA GLY A 81 11.86 22.67 -4.62
C GLY A 81 10.46 23.28 -4.80
N ARG A 82 10.32 24.11 -5.83
CA ARG A 82 9.05 24.75 -6.20
C ARG A 82 8.71 24.35 -7.64
N PRO A 83 7.61 23.62 -7.87
CA PRO A 83 7.14 23.33 -9.21
C PRO A 83 6.93 24.62 -10.01
N ASP A 84 7.52 24.67 -11.22
CA ASP A 84 7.33 25.73 -12.20
C ASP A 84 7.23 25.09 -13.60
N PRO A 85 6.04 25.11 -14.24
CA PRO A 85 4.79 25.72 -13.78
C PRO A 85 4.20 25.04 -12.52
N SER A 86 3.31 25.74 -11.81
CA SER A 86 2.68 25.24 -10.58
C SER A 86 1.79 24.01 -10.78
N GLU A 87 1.43 23.72 -12.04
CA GLU A 87 0.67 22.54 -12.45
C GLU A 87 1.28 22.02 -13.75
N CYS A 88 1.50 20.71 -13.81
CA CYS A 88 1.99 20.03 -15.00
C CYS A 88 1.48 18.58 -15.04
N GLU A 89 1.60 17.97 -16.22
CA GLU A 89 1.35 16.56 -16.42
C GLU A 89 2.67 15.83 -16.68
N VAL A 90 2.92 14.75 -15.96
CA VAL A 90 4.09 13.88 -16.16
C VAL A 90 3.63 12.56 -16.77
N ARG A 91 4.13 12.22 -17.95
CA ARG A 91 3.88 10.96 -18.66
C ARG A 91 5.20 10.28 -19.00
N SER A 92 5.37 9.03 -18.57
CA SER A 92 6.53 8.22 -18.91
C SER A 92 6.23 6.73 -18.77
N TYR A 93 7.12 5.88 -19.31
CA TYR A 93 7.11 4.46 -18.98
C TYR A 93 7.79 4.23 -17.64
N LEU A 94 7.38 3.19 -16.93
CA LEU A 94 8.02 2.74 -15.70
C LEU A 94 8.73 1.42 -15.96
N ALA A 95 10.02 1.37 -15.65
CA ALA A 95 10.81 0.16 -15.68
C ALA A 95 11.23 -0.24 -14.26
N GLU A 96 11.49 -1.53 -14.06
CA GLU A 96 11.95 -2.08 -12.78
C GLU A 96 13.31 -2.75 -13.00
N ASN A 97 14.27 -2.45 -12.13
CA ASN A 97 15.58 -3.11 -12.18
C ASN A 97 15.60 -4.44 -11.38
N SER A 98 16.70 -5.18 -11.44
CA SER A 98 16.86 -6.45 -10.70
C SER A 98 16.80 -6.32 -9.17
N ARG A 99 16.78 -5.08 -8.65
CA ARG A 99 16.64 -4.76 -7.22
C ARG A 99 15.22 -4.31 -6.84
N TYR A 100 14.26 -4.41 -7.75
CA TYR A 100 12.87 -3.97 -7.57
C TYR A 100 12.70 -2.46 -7.36
N GLU A 101 13.67 -1.66 -7.84
CA GLU A 101 13.54 -0.20 -7.86
C GLU A 101 12.85 0.20 -9.16
N VAL A 102 11.74 0.92 -9.03
CA VAL A 102 10.97 1.45 -10.15
C VAL A 102 11.49 2.83 -10.53
N TYR A 103 11.70 3.06 -11.82
CA TYR A 103 12.17 4.35 -12.34
C TYR A 103 11.49 4.71 -13.67
N SER A 104 11.46 6.01 -13.96
CA SER A 104 10.92 6.56 -15.20
C SER A 104 11.86 6.32 -16.37
N THR A 105 11.33 5.92 -17.53
CA THR A 105 12.08 5.73 -18.78
C THR A 105 11.28 6.15 -19.99
N ASP A 106 11.97 6.53 -21.07
CA ASP A 106 11.38 6.88 -22.36
C ASP A 106 11.35 5.67 -23.32
N ASN A 107 12.02 4.57 -22.98
CA ASN A 107 12.10 3.37 -23.80
C ASN A 107 11.19 2.26 -23.21
N PRO A 108 10.12 1.85 -23.92
CA PRO A 108 9.18 0.84 -23.44
C PRO A 108 9.78 -0.57 -23.32
#